data_AF-A0A0D3DZB8-F1
#
_entry.id   AF-A0A0D3DZB8-F1
#
_cell.length_a   1.000
_cell.length_b   1.000
_cell.length_c   1.000
_cell.angle_alpha   90.00
_cell.angle_beta   90.00
_cell.angle_gamma   90.00
#
_symmetry.space_group_name_H-M   'P 1'
#
loop_
_entity.id
_entity.type
_entity.pdbx_description
1 polymer ?
#
loop_
_entity_poly.entity_id
_entity_poly.type
_entity_poly.pdbx_seq_one_letter_code
_entity_poly.pdbx_strand_id
1 'polypeptide(L)'
;MKEILGTTQKDVLEYFSASFPQLLLQTYHVINEHFQTDPAFLAFAERNAPQVPVSDRCMAEVSQRLSYAKESASRNVSVQSHGDLARKLQEEMEKNRRSSSGSREGSGRRMKEVACPTCTVLLLVQVPISGSETIECGFCQNPFLVSSH
;
A
#
# COMPACT_ATOMS: atom_id res chain seq x y z
N MET A 1 59.18 20.48 1.83
CA MET A 1 58.50 19.80 2.94
C MET A 1 57.01 19.84 2.68
N LYS A 2 56.37 18.69 2.41
CA LYS A 2 54.90 18.58 2.40
C LYS A 2 54.57 17.61 3.53
N GLU A 3 53.99 18.15 4.59
CA GLU A 3 53.50 17.37 5.72
C GLU A 3 52.38 16.46 5.22
N ILE A 4 52.56 15.16 5.39
CA ILE A 4 51.49 14.19 5.18
C ILE A 4 50.60 14.33 6.41
N LEU A 5 49.52 15.11 6.29
CA LEU A 5 48.54 15.28 7.34
C LEU A 5 47.93 13.90 7.63
N GLY A 6 48.31 13.30 8.77
CA GLY A 6 47.81 12.00 9.19
C GLY A 6 46.30 12.10 9.40
N THR A 7 45.53 11.48 8.52
CA THR A 7 44.09 11.36 8.69
C THR A 7 43.80 10.39 9.83
N THR A 8 43.10 10.86 10.85
CA THR A 8 42.67 9.98 11.95
C THR A 8 41.46 9.15 11.50
N GLN A 9 41.22 8.01 12.17
CA GLN A 9 40.02 7.19 11.92
C GLN A 9 38.73 8.00 12.06
N LYS A 10 38.74 9.02 12.94
CA LYS A 10 37.63 9.94 13.14
C LYS A 10 37.40 10.82 11.91
N ASP A 11 38.47 11.35 11.31
CA ASP A 11 38.38 12.21 10.13
C ASP A 11 37.86 11.43 8.91
N VAL A 12 38.26 10.16 8.79
CA VAL A 12 37.77 9.26 7.73
C VAL A 12 36.28 8.96 7.93
N LEU A 13 35.85 8.72 9.17
CA LEU A 13 34.45 8.45 9.48
C LEU A 13 33.57 9.69 9.28
N GLU A 14 34.04 10.87 9.68
CA GLU A 14 33.33 12.13 9.44
C GLU A 14 33.20 12.42 7.94
N TYR A 15 34.28 12.29 7.17
CA TYR A 15 34.25 12.47 5.71
C TYR A 15 33.28 11.50 5.03
N PHE A 16 33.28 10.23 5.44
CA PHE A 16 32.39 9.23 4.89
C PHE A 16 30.93 9.49 5.27
N SER A 17 30.68 9.99 6.49
CA SER A 17 29.34 10.37 6.93
C SER A 17 28.77 11.58 6.20
N ALA A 18 29.62 12.56 5.89
CA ALA A 18 29.24 13.75 5.14
C ALA A 18 29.04 13.43 3.65
N SER A 19 29.87 12.55 3.09
CA SER A 19 29.91 12.28 1.65
C SER A 19 28.93 11.18 1.22
N PHE A 20 28.64 10.21 2.09
CA PHE A 20 27.84 9.03 1.76
C PHE A 20 26.82 8.66 2.87
N PRO A 21 25.91 9.57 3.25
CA PRO A 21 24.95 9.33 4.35
C PRO A 21 24.02 8.13 4.09
N GLN A 22 23.65 7.89 2.83
CA GLN A 22 22.80 6.77 2.44
C GLN A 22 23.50 5.42 2.59
N LEU A 23 24.79 5.33 2.28
CA LEU A 23 25.56 4.10 2.40
C LEU A 23 25.78 3.75 3.87
N LEU A 24 26.00 4.74 4.74
CA LEU A 24 26.01 4.53 6.18
C LEU A 24 24.66 4.04 6.71
N LEU A 25 23.55 4.62 6.25
CA LEU A 25 22.22 4.19 6.66
C LEU A 25 21.91 2.76 6.21
N GLN A 26 22.28 2.40 4.97
CA GLN A 26 22.17 1.03 4.46
C GLN A 26 23.05 0.06 5.25
N THR A 27 24.29 0.43 5.53
CA THR A 27 25.22 -0.39 6.33
C THR A 27 24.68 -0.59 7.75
N TYR A 28 24.15 0.47 8.36
CA TYR A 28 23.49 0.40 9.66
C TYR A 28 22.28 -0.54 9.64
N HIS A 29 21.42 -0.45 8.62
CA HIS A 29 20.28 -1.35 8.45
C HIS A 29 20.73 -2.81 8.32
N VAL A 30 21.72 -3.10 7.47
CA VAL A 30 22.24 -4.46 7.26
C VAL A 30 22.87 -5.02 8.54
N ILE A 31 23.65 -4.21 9.26
CA ILE A 31 24.22 -4.61 10.55
C ILE A 31 23.11 -4.88 11.57
N ASN A 32 22.09 -4.01 11.63
CA ASN A 32 20.98 -4.16 12.58
C ASN A 32 20.13 -5.41 12.28
N GLU A 33 19.84 -5.70 11.01
CA GLU A 33 19.14 -6.94 10.62
C GLU A 33 19.96 -8.20 10.92
N HIS A 34 21.27 -8.17 10.64
CA HIS A 34 22.17 -9.29 10.95
C HIS A 34 22.25 -9.52 12.47
N PHE A 35 22.27 -8.45 13.26
CA PHE A 35 22.35 -8.56 14.72
C PHE A 35 21.03 -9.04 15.35
N GLN A 36 19.89 -8.66 14.78
CA GLN A 36 18.58 -9.14 15.22
C GLN A 36 18.34 -10.62 14.90
N THR A 37 19.13 -11.21 14.02
CA THR A 37 19.00 -12.62 13.57
C THR A 37 20.15 -13.52 14.03
N ASP A 38 21.24 -12.96 14.58
CA ASP A 38 22.37 -13.72 15.10
C ASP A 38 22.01 -14.48 16.39
N PRO A 39 22.04 -15.83 16.39
CA PRO A 39 21.69 -16.64 17.55
C PRO A 39 22.62 -16.42 18.76
N ALA A 40 23.88 -16.04 18.54
CA ALA A 40 24.82 -15.75 19.64
C ALA A 40 24.48 -14.42 20.32
N PHE A 41 24.05 -13.42 19.56
CA PHE A 41 23.61 -12.15 20.12
C PHE A 41 22.29 -12.28 20.86
N LEU A 42 21.30 -12.99 20.31
CA LEU A 42 20.01 -13.20 20.96
C LEU A 42 20.17 -13.93 22.31
N ALA A 43 21.01 -14.96 22.37
CA ALA A 43 21.32 -15.66 23.61
C ALA A 43 22.03 -14.77 24.65
N PHE A 44 22.93 -13.89 24.19
CA PHE A 44 23.56 -12.91 25.07
C PHE A 44 22.56 -11.87 25.58
N ALA A 45 21.69 -11.36 24.73
CA ALA A 45 20.66 -10.38 25.10
C ALA A 45 19.66 -10.97 26.09
N GLU A 46 19.21 -12.22 25.89
CA GLU A 46 18.30 -12.91 26.80
C GLU A 46 18.92 -13.15 28.18
N ARG A 47 20.22 -13.52 28.23
CA ARG A 47 20.94 -13.75 29.48
C ARG A 47 21.22 -12.47 30.28
N ASN A 48 21.41 -11.35 29.60
CA ASN A 48 21.77 -10.06 30.23
C ASN A 48 20.60 -9.08 30.31
N ALA A 49 19.38 -9.49 29.95
CA ALA A 49 18.20 -8.66 30.03
C ALA A 49 17.89 -8.30 31.49
N PRO A 50 17.69 -7.02 31.83
CA PRO A 50 17.18 -6.62 33.13
C PRO A 50 15.83 -7.30 33.39
N GLN A 51 15.74 -8.07 34.48
CA GLN A 51 14.50 -8.70 34.90
C GLN A 51 13.58 -7.62 35.47
N VAL A 52 12.73 -7.06 34.62
CA VAL A 52 11.71 -6.09 35.04
C VAL A 52 10.57 -6.89 35.70
N PRO A 53 10.24 -6.64 36.98
CA PRO A 53 9.12 -7.30 37.61
C PRO A 53 7.81 -6.80 36.98
N VAL A 54 7.13 -7.69 36.26
CA VAL A 54 5.84 -7.43 35.61
C VAL A 54 4.79 -8.26 36.33
N SER A 55 3.59 -7.71 36.55
CA SER A 55 2.49 -8.49 37.13
C SER A 55 2.07 -9.63 36.20
N ASP A 56 1.62 -10.76 36.77
CA ASP A 56 1.18 -11.92 36.00
C ASP A 56 0.08 -11.58 34.98
N ARG A 57 -0.80 -10.63 35.33
CA ARG A 57 -1.84 -10.11 34.43
C ARG A 57 -1.25 -9.42 33.20
N CYS A 58 -0.23 -8.59 33.38
CA CYS A 58 0.42 -7.90 32.27
C CYS A 58 1.21 -8.87 31.38
N MET A 59 1.87 -9.87 31.97
CA MET A 59 2.54 -10.92 31.22
C MET A 59 1.55 -11.71 30.34
N ALA A 60 0.41 -12.11 30.91
CA ALA A 60 -0.64 -12.81 30.18
C ALA A 60 -1.19 -11.98 29.01
N GLU A 61 -1.41 -10.68 29.21
CA GLU A 61 -1.91 -9.78 28.18
C GLU A 61 -0.90 -9.60 27.03
N VAL A 62 0.39 -9.43 27.34
CA VAL A 62 1.45 -9.33 26.32
C VAL A 62 1.58 -10.62 25.54
N SER A 63 1.61 -11.77 26.21
CA SER A 63 1.65 -13.08 25.55
C SER A 63 0.42 -13.31 24.65
N GLN A 64 -0.78 -12.93 25.10
CA GLN A 64 -2.00 -13.01 24.30
C GLN A 64 -1.90 -12.14 23.05
N ARG A 65 -1.52 -10.86 23.18
CA ARG A 65 -1.35 -9.94 22.06
C ARG A 65 -0.29 -10.41 21.07
N LEU A 66 0.83 -10.95 21.56
CA LEU A 66 1.89 -11.53 20.73
C LEU A 66 1.41 -12.77 19.98
N SER A 67 0.63 -13.64 20.63
CA SER A 67 0.01 -14.82 20.00
C SER A 67 -0.95 -14.41 18.89
N TYR A 68 -1.84 -13.45 19.14
CA TYR A 68 -2.74 -12.92 18.10
C TYR A 68 -1.97 -12.28 16.94
N ALA A 69 -0.91 -11.52 17.22
CA ALA A 69 -0.08 -10.92 16.18
C ALA A 69 0.59 -11.99 15.32
N LYS A 70 1.20 -13.01 15.94
CA LYS A 70 1.85 -14.14 15.26
C LYS A 70 0.85 -14.95 14.44
N GLU A 71 -0.33 -15.19 14.98
CA GLU A 71 -1.40 -15.88 14.28
C GLU A 71 -1.99 -15.06 13.14
N SER A 72 -2.12 -13.73 13.30
CA SER A 72 -2.57 -12.85 12.22
C SER A 72 -1.56 -12.81 11.06
N ALA A 73 -0.26 -12.80 11.37
CA ALA A 73 0.80 -12.86 10.37
C ALA A 73 0.83 -14.20 9.62
N SER A 74 0.54 -15.33 10.29
CA SER A 74 0.48 -16.64 9.65
C SER A 74 -0.83 -16.89 8.89
N ARG A 75 -1.97 -16.38 9.38
CA ARG A 75 -3.27 -16.46 8.70
C ARG A 75 -3.29 -15.66 7.40
N ASN A 76 -2.50 -14.59 7.27
CA ASN A 76 -2.37 -13.82 6.02
C ASN A 76 -1.75 -14.63 4.86
N VAL A 77 -1.13 -15.78 5.12
CA VAL A 77 -0.63 -16.71 4.08
C VAL A 77 -1.74 -17.66 3.60
N SER A 78 -2.78 -17.89 4.43
CA SER A 78 -3.89 -18.81 4.14
C SER A 78 -5.14 -18.10 3.62
N VAL A 79 -5.25 -16.78 3.78
CA VAL A 79 -6.28 -15.96 3.15
C VAL A 79 -5.76 -15.63 1.75
N GLN A 80 -6.48 -16.09 0.73
CA GLN A 80 -6.17 -15.95 -0.71
C GLN A 80 -5.25 -14.76 -1.01
N SER A 81 -4.10 -15.04 -1.61
CA SER A 81 -3.16 -13.98 -2.00
C SER A 81 -3.89 -12.94 -2.84
N HIS A 82 -3.45 -11.69 -2.78
CA HIS A 82 -3.99 -10.62 -3.63
C HIS A 82 -4.00 -11.02 -5.12
N GLY A 83 -3.05 -11.87 -5.55
CA GLY A 83 -3.02 -12.45 -6.89
C GLY A 83 -4.15 -13.46 -7.18
N ASP A 84 -4.54 -14.27 -6.20
CA ASP A 84 -5.61 -15.28 -6.36
C ASP A 84 -6.99 -14.63 -6.43
N LEU A 85 -7.21 -13.58 -5.63
CA LEU A 85 -8.42 -12.76 -5.68
C LEU A 85 -8.56 -12.04 -7.02
N ALA A 86 -7.48 -11.46 -7.54
CA ALA A 86 -7.47 -10.80 -8.84
C ALA A 86 -7.80 -11.79 -9.98
N ARG A 87 -7.22 -12.99 -9.93
CA ARG A 87 -7.50 -14.06 -10.91
C ARG A 87 -8.96 -14.50 -10.86
N LYS A 88 -9.50 -14.73 -9.66
CA LYS A 88 -10.91 -15.11 -9.47
C LYS A 88 -11.87 -14.04 -9.99
N LEU A 89 -11.54 -12.76 -9.78
CA LEU A 89 -12.32 -11.65 -10.31
C LEU A 89 -12.30 -11.63 -11.85
N GLN A 90 -11.14 -11.82 -12.45
CA GLN A 90 -10.99 -11.86 -13.91
C GLN A 90 -11.78 -13.03 -14.54
N GLU A 91 -11.75 -14.21 -13.92
CA GLU A 91 -12.53 -15.37 -14.35
C GLU A 91 -14.04 -15.11 -14.28
N GLU A 92 -14.53 -14.50 -13.20
CA GLU A 92 -15.95 -14.17 -13.07
C GLU A 92 -16.39 -13.07 -14.06
N MET A 93 -15.50 -12.12 -14.38
CA MET A 93 -15.75 -11.10 -15.43
C MET A 93 -15.90 -11.73 -16.82
N GLU A 94 -15.00 -12.65 -17.20
CA GLU A 94 -15.08 -13.35 -18.48
C GLU A 94 -16.29 -14.28 -18.57
N LYS A 95 -16.65 -14.93 -17.46
CA LYS A 95 -17.85 -15.74 -17.37
C LYS A 95 -19.11 -14.87 -17.54
N ASN A 96 -19.21 -13.74 -16.85
CA ASN A 96 -20.31 -12.79 -17.02
C ASN A 96 -20.38 -12.25 -18.46
N ARG A 97 -19.24 -11.97 -19.10
CA ARG A 97 -19.19 -11.55 -20.50
C ARG A 97 -19.79 -12.61 -21.43
N ARG A 98 -19.43 -13.89 -21.25
CA ARG A 98 -19.96 -15.02 -22.05
C ARG A 98 -21.43 -15.30 -21.76
N SER A 99 -21.85 -15.19 -20.50
CA SER A 99 -23.26 -15.31 -20.08
C SER A 99 -24.13 -14.15 -20.59
N SER A 100 -23.54 -12.99 -20.90
CA SER A 100 -24.23 -11.85 -21.51
C SER A 100 -24.33 -11.90 -23.04
N SER A 101 -23.99 -13.03 -23.68
CA SER A 101 -24.09 -13.24 -25.14
C SER A 101 -25.54 -13.31 -25.68
N GLY A 102 -26.46 -12.60 -25.01
CA GLY A 102 -27.86 -12.45 -25.38
C GLY A 102 -28.38 -11.04 -25.11
N SER A 103 -27.70 -9.98 -25.57
CA SER A 103 -28.40 -8.73 -25.90
C SER A 103 -27.57 -7.87 -26.85
N ARG A 104 -27.85 -8.09 -28.13
CA ARG A 104 -27.79 -7.14 -29.26
C ARG A 104 -27.43 -5.69 -28.89
N GLU A 105 -26.47 -5.12 -29.63
CA GLU A 105 -26.43 -3.74 -30.10
C GLU A 105 -27.83 -3.08 -30.16
N GLY A 106 -28.25 -2.52 -29.04
CA GLY A 106 -29.58 -1.97 -28.83
C GLY A 106 -29.51 -0.94 -27.72
N SER A 107 -28.83 0.16 -28.02
CA SER A 107 -28.71 1.42 -27.27
C SER A 107 -29.59 1.52 -26.01
N GLY A 108 -29.11 0.92 -24.91
CA GLY A 108 -29.63 1.12 -23.55
C GLY A 108 -29.24 2.50 -23.03
N ARG A 109 -29.56 3.53 -23.80
CA ARG A 109 -29.19 4.90 -23.53
C ARG A 109 -30.41 5.79 -23.73
N ARG A 110 -30.75 6.58 -22.72
CA ARG A 110 -31.91 7.50 -22.74
C ARG A 110 -31.43 8.94 -22.88
N MET A 111 -32.16 9.78 -23.61
CA MET A 111 -31.88 11.23 -23.61
C MET A 111 -32.38 11.83 -22.30
N LYS A 112 -31.56 12.65 -21.65
CA LYS A 112 -31.91 13.36 -20.41
C LYS A 112 -31.39 14.80 -20.51
N GLU A 113 -32.18 15.73 -20.01
CA GLU A 113 -31.77 17.10 -19.81
C GLU A 113 -30.99 17.21 -18.50
N VAL A 114 -29.78 17.78 -18.56
CA VAL A 114 -28.90 17.99 -17.42
C VAL A 114 -28.33 19.40 -17.45
N ALA A 115 -28.13 20.01 -16.28
CA ALA A 115 -27.42 21.28 -16.19
C ALA A 115 -25.91 21.04 -16.02
N CYS A 116 -25.08 21.76 -16.76
CA CYS A 116 -23.64 21.78 -16.50
C CYS A 116 -23.37 22.43 -15.13
N PRO A 117 -22.62 21.77 -14.21
CA PRO A 117 -22.36 22.34 -12.89
C PRO A 117 -21.47 23.60 -12.94
N THR A 118 -20.73 23.80 -14.03
CA THR A 118 -19.82 24.95 -14.19
C THR A 118 -20.51 26.16 -14.78
N CYS A 119 -21.21 26.01 -15.92
CA CYS A 119 -21.80 27.14 -16.65
C CYS A 119 -23.32 27.17 -16.62
N THR A 120 -23.97 26.24 -15.91
CA THR A 120 -25.44 26.15 -15.70
C THR A 120 -26.29 25.97 -16.96
N VAL A 121 -25.68 25.89 -18.14
CA VAL A 121 -26.40 25.62 -19.39
C VAL A 121 -27.05 24.24 -19.34
N LEU A 122 -28.25 24.14 -19.91
CA LEU A 122 -28.98 22.88 -20.06
C LEU A 122 -28.48 22.15 -21.30
N LEU A 123 -28.09 20.90 -21.15
CA LEU A 123 -27.65 20.02 -22.22
C LEU A 123 -28.58 18.81 -22.31
N LEU A 124 -28.95 18.47 -23.55
CA LEU A 124 -29.63 17.21 -23.86
C LEU A 124 -28.57 16.16 -24.18
N VAL A 125 -28.34 15.27 -23.22
CA VAL A 125 -27.26 14.28 -23.31
C VAL A 125 -27.81 12.87 -23.18
N GLN A 126 -27.09 11.94 -23.77
CA GLN A 126 -27.47 10.55 -23.73
C GLN A 126 -26.85 9.90 -22.48
N VAL A 127 -27.69 9.47 -21.53
CA VAL A 127 -27.26 8.90 -20.24
C VAL A 127 -27.35 7.37 -20.24
N PRO A 128 -26.46 6.68 -19.50
CA PRO A 128 -26.50 5.23 -19.38
C PRO A 128 -27.75 4.77 -18.60
N ILE A 129 -28.25 3.56 -18.91
CA ILE A 129 -29.34 2.92 -18.16
C ILE A 129 -28.99 2.57 -16.72
N SER A 130 -27.71 2.42 -16.39
CA SER A 130 -27.24 2.11 -15.04
C SER A 130 -25.83 2.66 -14.83
N GLY A 131 -25.51 3.07 -13.60
CA GLY A 131 -24.22 3.68 -13.24
C GLY A 131 -24.14 5.18 -13.53
N SER A 132 -22.90 5.65 -13.75
CA SER A 132 -22.57 7.04 -14.09
C SER A 132 -21.54 7.08 -15.22
N GLU A 133 -21.63 8.10 -16.07
CA GLU A 133 -20.70 8.36 -17.18
C GLU A 133 -20.17 9.78 -17.05
N THR A 134 -18.89 10.00 -17.35
CA THR A 134 -18.33 11.35 -17.45
C THR A 134 -18.57 11.86 -18.86
N ILE A 135 -19.18 13.04 -18.97
CA ILE A 135 -19.41 13.73 -20.25
C ILE A 135 -18.78 15.12 -20.23
N GLU A 136 -18.51 15.67 -21.39
CA GLU A 136 -17.96 17.02 -21.53
C GLU A 136 -19.05 18.02 -21.92
N CYS A 137 -19.05 19.19 -21.28
CA CYS A 137 -19.94 20.28 -21.67
C CYS A 137 -19.47 20.92 -22.98
N GLY A 138 -20.29 20.89 -24.03
CA GLY A 138 -19.93 21.50 -25.33
C GLY A 138 -19.73 23.02 -25.30
N PHE A 139 -20.21 23.71 -24.26
CA PHE A 139 -20.07 25.17 -24.12
C PHE A 139 -18.79 25.57 -23.38
N CYS A 140 -18.52 24.95 -22.22
CA CYS A 140 -17.39 25.33 -21.37
C CYS A 140 -16.27 24.29 -21.33
N GLN A 141 -16.38 23.19 -22.09
CA GLN A 141 -15.40 22.10 -22.19
C GLN A 141 -15.00 21.47 -20.85
N ASN A 142 -15.83 21.63 -19.82
CA ASN A 142 -15.57 21.01 -18.52
C ASN A 142 -16.25 19.63 -18.43
N PRO A 143 -15.52 18.59 -18.00
CA PRO A 143 -16.10 17.28 -17.76
C PRO A 143 -16.93 17.26 -16.48
N PHE A 144 -18.05 16.52 -16.50
CA PHE A 144 -18.87 16.29 -15.32
C PHE A 144 -19.56 14.92 -15.38
N LEU A 145 -19.90 14.38 -14.21
CA LEU A 145 -20.58 13.07 -14.11
C LEU A 145 -22.08 13.22 -14.31
N VAL A 146 -22.65 12.36 -15.16
CA VAL A 146 -24.10 12.17 -15.31
C VAL A 146 -24.49 10.79 -14.82
N SER A 147 -25.53 10.71 -13.99
CA SER A 147 -26.02 9.46 -13.39
C SER A 147 -27.29 8.97 -14.06
N SER A 148 -27.46 7.65 -14.03
CA SER A 148 -28.63 6.93 -14.54
C SER A 148 -29.93 7.16 -13.76
N HIS A 149 -29.92 7.85 -12.61
CA HIS A 149 -31.12 8.20 -11.84
C HIS A 149 -31.63 9.59 -12.23
#